data_AF-A0A8C7EFK5-F1
#
_entry.id   AF-A0A8C7EFK5-F1
#
_cell.length_a   1.000
_cell.length_b   1.000
_cell.length_c   1.000
_cell.angle_alpha   90.00
_cell.angle_beta   90.00
_cell.angle_gamma   90.00
#
_symmetry.space_group_name_H-M   'P 1'
#
loop_
_entity.id
_entity.type
_entity.pdbx_description
1 polymer ?
#
loop_
_entity_poly.entity_id
_entity_poly.type
_entity_poly.pdbx_seq_one_letter_code
_entity_poly.pdbx_strand_id
1 'polypeptide(L)'
;MEMVAFAKMFCRGPVSIATFLESCGVADLITTCYGGRNRKVAEAFARTGKSIEELENEMLNGQKLQGPQTSVEVYKILKQKNMLDKFPLFTSVYQICYEGRAIQDFISCLQNHPEHI
;
A
#
# COMPACT_ATOMS: atom_id res chain seq x y z
N MET A 1 -10.40 -7.78 -1.44
CA MET A 1 -9.71 -6.61 -0.82
C MET A 1 -8.48 -7.12 -0.08
N GLU A 2 -7.28 -6.73 -0.51
CA GLU A 2 -6.02 -7.29 0.03
C GLU A 2 -5.88 -7.16 1.56
N MET A 3 -6.33 -6.07 2.17
CA MET A 3 -6.29 -5.90 3.63
C MET A 3 -7.02 -7.02 4.39
N VAL A 4 -8.20 -7.42 3.90
CA VAL A 4 -9.01 -8.50 4.51
C VAL A 4 -8.30 -9.84 4.36
N ALA A 5 -7.77 -10.12 3.17
CA ALA A 5 -7.03 -11.35 2.88
C ALA A 5 -5.77 -11.45 3.75
N PHE A 6 -5.01 -10.36 3.87
CA PHE A 6 -3.82 -10.28 4.69
C PHE A 6 -4.14 -10.56 6.17
N ALA A 7 -5.15 -9.87 6.73
CA ALA A 7 -5.53 -10.06 8.12
C ALA A 7 -5.98 -11.49 8.40
N LYS A 8 -6.84 -12.08 7.54
CA LYS A 8 -7.29 -13.47 7.70
C LYS A 8 -6.14 -14.49 7.73
N MET A 9 -5.03 -14.21 7.06
CA MET A 9 -3.90 -15.13 6.99
C MET A 9 -2.85 -14.90 8.08
N PHE A 10 -2.68 -13.66 8.54
CA PHE A 10 -1.57 -13.30 9.44
C PHE A 10 -1.98 -12.88 10.85
N CYS A 11 -3.24 -12.48 11.08
CA CYS A 11 -3.72 -12.16 12.42
C CYS A 11 -4.04 -13.44 13.21
N ARG A 12 -3.81 -13.39 14.53
CA ARG A 12 -4.19 -14.49 15.43
C ARG A 12 -5.67 -14.37 15.77
N GLY A 13 -6.36 -15.51 15.76
CA GLY A 13 -7.78 -15.60 16.12
C GLY A 13 -8.72 -15.31 14.94
N PRO A 14 -10.04 -15.27 15.21
CA PRO A 14 -11.04 -15.08 14.17
C PRO A 14 -10.99 -13.66 13.60
N VAL A 15 -10.95 -13.57 12.27
CA VAL A 15 -11.00 -12.29 11.52
C VAL A 15 -12.32 -12.21 10.78
N SER A 16 -13.14 -11.23 11.14
CA SER A 16 -14.44 -10.98 10.50
C SER A 16 -14.33 -9.91 9.42
N ILE A 17 -15.03 -10.13 8.30
CA ILE A 17 -15.17 -9.11 7.25
C ILE A 17 -15.94 -7.90 7.79
N ALA A 18 -16.90 -8.11 8.69
CA ALA A 18 -17.72 -7.03 9.26
C ALA A 18 -16.85 -5.97 9.96
N THR A 19 -15.73 -6.36 10.58
CA THR A 19 -14.79 -5.42 11.22
C THR A 19 -14.20 -4.42 10.22
N PHE A 20 -14.03 -4.79 8.95
CA PHE A 20 -13.54 -3.87 7.91
C PHE A 20 -14.61 -2.90 7.40
N LEU A 21 -15.89 -3.15 7.72
CA LEU A 21 -16.99 -2.23 7.45
C LEU A 21 -17.17 -1.20 8.57
N GLU A 22 -16.51 -1.40 9.72
CA GLU A 22 -16.45 -0.40 10.79
C GLU A 22 -15.57 0.79 10.39
N SER A 23 -15.63 1.86 11.20
CA SER A 23 -14.91 3.11 10.93
C SER A 23 -13.39 2.92 10.72
N CYS A 24 -12.78 2.00 11.48
CA CYS A 24 -11.35 1.68 11.37
C CYS A 24 -10.95 0.98 10.06
N GLY A 25 -11.92 0.50 9.28
CA GLY A 25 -11.70 -0.10 7.97
C GLY A 25 -12.07 0.87 6.86
N VAL A 26 -13.30 0.77 6.37
CA VAL A 26 -13.74 1.46 5.14
C VAL A 26 -13.72 2.98 5.26
N ALA A 27 -14.14 3.55 6.39
CA ALA A 27 -14.19 5.00 6.55
C ALA A 27 -12.79 5.62 6.64
N ASP A 28 -11.91 5.03 7.44
CA ASP A 28 -10.51 5.46 7.57
C ASP A 28 -9.75 5.30 6.24
N LEU A 29 -9.99 4.21 5.52
CA LEU A 29 -9.40 3.98 4.19
C LEU A 29 -9.85 5.06 3.20
N ILE A 30 -11.15 5.38 3.14
CA ILE A 30 -11.68 6.41 2.24
C ILE A 30 -11.04 7.77 2.57
N THR A 31 -11.11 8.23 3.81
CA THR A 31 -10.57 9.56 4.16
C THR A 31 -9.07 9.65 3.93
N THR A 32 -8.32 8.57 4.21
CA THR A 32 -6.87 8.50 3.95
C THR A 32 -6.56 8.55 2.46
N CYS A 33 -7.32 7.83 1.63
CA CYS A 33 -7.13 7.81 0.17
C CYS A 33 -7.54 9.11 -0.52
N TYR A 34 -8.40 9.95 0.09
CA TYR A 34 -8.79 11.25 -0.46
C TYR A 34 -7.97 12.43 0.10
N GLY A 35 -7.62 12.40 1.38
CA GLY A 35 -7.02 13.56 2.08
C GLY A 35 -5.70 13.29 2.80
N GLY A 36 -5.23 12.04 2.87
CA GLY A 36 -4.07 11.67 3.67
C GLY A 36 -2.73 12.17 3.14
N ARG A 37 -1.74 12.33 4.04
CA ARG A 37 -0.35 12.69 3.69
C ARG A 37 0.29 11.67 2.74
N ASN A 38 0.02 10.37 2.94
CA ASN A 38 0.47 9.32 2.02
C ASN A 38 -0.02 9.58 0.59
N ARG A 39 -1.30 9.91 0.41
CA ARG A 39 -1.89 10.23 -0.90
C ARG A 39 -1.23 11.46 -1.52
N LYS A 40 -1.09 12.55 -0.75
CA LYS A 40 -0.53 13.83 -1.23
C LYS A 40 0.91 13.65 -1.74
N VAL A 41 1.75 12.93 -0.99
CA VAL A 41 3.14 12.68 -1.40
C VAL A 41 3.22 11.65 -2.54
N ALA A 42 2.41 10.58 -2.52
CA ALA A 42 2.39 9.61 -3.62
C ALA A 42 1.97 10.25 -4.95
N GLU A 43 1.06 11.21 -4.93
CA GLU A 43 0.72 12.00 -6.12
C GLU A 43 1.91 12.82 -6.62
N ALA A 44 2.60 13.53 -5.72
CA ALA A 44 3.78 14.32 -6.07
C ALA A 44 4.91 13.42 -6.61
N PHE A 45 5.11 12.25 -6.01
CA PHE A 45 6.04 11.21 -6.46
C PHE A 45 5.72 10.80 -7.91
N ALA A 46 4.46 10.46 -8.19
CA ALA A 46 4.02 10.04 -9.51
C ALA A 46 4.18 11.15 -10.58
N ARG A 47 3.99 12.42 -10.20
CA ARG A 47 4.06 13.55 -11.14
C ARG A 47 5.48 14.04 -11.41
N THR A 48 6.35 13.98 -10.40
CA THR A 48 7.67 14.64 -10.45
C THR A 48 8.83 13.67 -10.60
N GLY A 49 8.65 12.40 -10.21
CA GLY A 49 9.73 11.41 -10.15
C GLY A 49 10.74 11.66 -9.03
N LYS A 50 10.53 12.67 -8.17
CA LYS A 50 11.34 12.89 -6.96
C LYS A 50 11.24 11.69 -6.04
N SER A 51 12.28 11.44 -5.26
CA SER A 51 12.26 10.40 -4.24
C SER A 51 11.25 10.70 -3.12
N ILE A 52 10.80 9.65 -2.43
CA ILE A 52 9.91 9.80 -1.27
C ILE A 52 10.59 10.66 -0.18
N GLU A 53 11.88 10.48 0.04
CA GLU A 53 12.62 11.24 1.07
C GLU A 53 12.69 12.74 0.76
N GLU A 54 12.93 13.12 -0.50
CA GLU A 54 12.89 14.53 -0.91
C GLU A 54 11.50 15.12 -0.68
N LEU A 55 10.45 14.40 -1.07
CA LEU A 55 9.07 14.87 -0.91
C LEU A 55 8.62 14.94 0.55
N GLU A 56 9.11 14.05 1.42
CA GLU A 56 8.90 14.14 2.87
C GLU A 56 9.49 15.42 3.45
N ASN A 57 10.72 15.78 3.04
CA ASN A 57 11.37 17.01 3.48
C ASN A 57 10.62 18.25 2.96
N GLU A 58 10.24 18.28 1.69
CA GLU A 58 9.57 19.42 1.06
C GLU A 58 8.12 19.61 1.52
N MET A 59 7.36 18.52 1.68
CA MET A 59 5.90 18.59 1.85
C MET A 59 5.46 18.36 3.28
N LEU A 60 6.27 17.68 4.09
CA LEU A 60 5.93 17.23 5.44
C LEU A 60 6.90 17.76 6.50
N ASN A 61 7.77 18.72 6.15
CA ASN A 61 8.78 19.28 7.06
C ASN A 61 9.65 18.19 7.73
N GLY A 62 10.02 17.16 6.95
CA GLY A 62 10.86 16.05 7.41
C GLY A 62 10.11 14.95 8.17
N GLN A 63 8.79 15.04 8.34
CA GLN A 63 8.01 13.94 8.92
C GLN A 63 7.96 12.75 7.96
N LYS A 64 8.29 11.55 8.48
CA LYS A 64 8.31 10.31 7.70
C LYS A 64 6.92 9.73 7.45
N LEU A 65 6.69 9.24 6.23
CA LEU A 65 5.46 8.56 5.83
C LEU A 65 5.44 7.12 6.31
N GLN A 66 4.31 6.73 6.88
CA GLN A 66 4.09 5.35 7.31
C GLN A 66 3.76 4.41 6.16
N GLY A 67 3.17 4.88 5.05
CA GLY A 67 2.75 4.03 3.94
C GLY A 67 3.91 3.27 3.29
N PRO A 68 4.95 3.96 2.77
CA PRO A 68 6.13 3.33 2.21
C PRO A 68 6.85 2.43 3.23
N GLN A 69 7.04 2.89 4.47
CA GLN A 69 7.67 2.07 5.51
C GLN A 69 6.88 0.77 5.80
N THR A 70 5.55 0.86 5.85
CA THR A 70 4.68 -0.31 6.05
C THR A 70 4.77 -1.27 4.86
N SER A 71 4.90 -0.78 3.62
CA SER A 71 5.02 -1.65 2.45
C SER A 71 6.29 -2.50 2.48
N VAL A 72 7.40 -2.01 3.06
CA VAL A 72 8.63 -2.79 3.30
C VAL A 72 8.35 -4.00 4.18
N GLU A 73 7.68 -3.80 5.33
CA GLU A 73 7.39 -4.90 6.26
C GLU A 73 6.37 -5.89 5.71
N VAL A 74 5.32 -5.40 5.03
CA VAL A 74 4.33 -6.24 4.37
C VAL A 74 4.99 -7.08 3.27
N TYR A 75 5.81 -6.47 2.41
CA TYR A 75 6.53 -7.18 1.34
C TYR A 75 7.46 -8.26 1.93
N LYS A 76 8.18 -7.95 3.00
CA LYS A 76 9.06 -8.92 3.70
C LYS A 76 8.28 -10.14 4.19
N ILE A 77 7.12 -9.94 4.84
CA ILE A 77 6.26 -11.03 5.31
C ILE A 77 5.80 -11.89 4.13
N LEU A 78 5.30 -11.26 3.07
CA LEU A 78 4.79 -11.95 1.89
C LEU A 78 5.88 -12.73 1.15
N LYS A 79 7.07 -12.15 1.01
CA LYS A 79 8.23 -12.79 0.40
C LYS A 79 8.67 -14.03 1.18
N GLN A 80 8.75 -13.95 2.51
CA GLN A 80 9.06 -15.10 3.36
C GLN A 80 8.04 -16.24 3.26
N LYS A 81 6.81 -15.92 2.87
CA LYS A 81 5.72 -16.90 2.72
C LYS A 81 5.49 -17.34 1.27
N ASN A 82 6.25 -16.83 0.31
CA ASN A 82 6.04 -17.05 -1.12
C ASN A 82 4.61 -16.68 -1.57
N MET A 83 4.17 -15.47 -1.20
CA MET A 83 2.79 -14.99 -1.44
C MET A 83 2.73 -13.64 -2.14
N LEU A 84 3.81 -13.15 -2.73
CA LEU A 84 3.84 -11.84 -3.39
C LEU A 84 2.82 -11.75 -4.54
N ASP A 85 2.64 -12.85 -5.26
CA ASP A 85 1.67 -13.05 -6.34
C ASP A 85 0.20 -12.94 -5.89
N LYS A 86 -0.09 -13.25 -4.62
CA LYS A 86 -1.43 -13.13 -4.04
C LYS A 86 -1.80 -11.71 -3.61
N PHE A 87 -0.81 -10.82 -3.57
CA PHE A 87 -0.95 -9.43 -3.11
C PHE A 87 -0.27 -8.46 -4.08
N PRO A 88 -0.71 -8.42 -5.34
CA PRO A 88 -0.08 -7.61 -6.37
C PRO A 88 -0.11 -6.11 -6.05
N LEU A 89 -1.14 -5.59 -5.36
CA LEU A 89 -1.24 -4.17 -5.01
C LEU A 89 -0.20 -3.81 -3.93
N PHE A 90 -0.16 -4.53 -2.80
CA PHE A 90 0.87 -4.31 -1.77
C PHE A 90 2.29 -4.48 -2.32
N THR A 91 2.50 -5.51 -3.14
CA THR A 91 3.80 -5.78 -3.77
C THR A 91 4.20 -4.65 -4.71
N SER A 92 3.29 -4.17 -5.56
CA SER A 92 3.59 -3.11 -6.53
C SER A 92 3.93 -1.79 -5.85
N VAL A 93 3.24 -1.43 -4.76
CA VAL A 93 3.56 -0.22 -3.98
C VAL A 93 4.99 -0.28 -3.45
N TYR A 94 5.42 -1.40 -2.88
CA TYR A 94 6.81 -1.56 -2.43
C TYR A 94 7.81 -1.41 -3.59
N GLN A 95 7.58 -2.12 -4.69
CA GLN A 95 8.50 -2.14 -5.83
C GLN A 95 8.67 -0.75 -6.48
N ILE A 96 7.59 0.02 -6.56
CA ILE A 96 7.62 1.38 -7.10
C ILE A 96 8.38 2.31 -6.16
N CYS A 97 8.17 2.21 -4.85
CA CYS A 97 8.83 3.06 -3.88
C CYS A 97 10.32 2.72 -3.68
N TYR A 98 10.75 1.46 -3.86
CA TYR A 98 12.07 0.99 -3.42
C TYR A 98 12.87 0.16 -4.43
N GLU A 99 12.24 -0.48 -5.42
CA GLU A 99 12.93 -1.32 -6.42
C GLU A 99 12.97 -0.69 -7.82
N GLY A 100 12.53 0.56 -7.96
CA GLY A 100 12.59 1.31 -9.21
C GLY A 100 11.59 0.86 -10.28
N ARG A 101 10.54 0.13 -9.90
CA ARG A 101 9.45 -0.20 -10.83
C ARG A 101 8.77 1.09 -11.32
N ALA A 102 8.49 1.17 -12.61
CA ALA A 102 7.88 2.36 -13.21
C ALA A 102 6.46 2.58 -12.66
N ILE A 103 6.14 3.84 -12.30
CA ILE A 103 4.82 4.22 -11.79
C ILE A 103 3.70 3.93 -12.82
N GLN A 104 4.03 3.99 -14.11
CA GLN A 104 3.12 3.71 -15.23
C GLN A 104 2.61 2.26 -15.20
N ASP A 105 3.39 1.34 -14.62
CA ASP A 105 3.01 -0.07 -14.49
C ASP A 105 2.11 -0.33 -13.28
N PHE A 106 1.73 0.70 -12.51
CA PHE A 106 0.87 0.48 -11.34
C PHE A 106 -0.50 -0.08 -11.73
N ILE A 107 -1.10 0.42 -12.82
CA ILE A 107 -2.44 -0.03 -13.24
C ILE A 107 -2.43 -1.50 -13.71
N SER A 108 -1.31 -2.00 -14.23
CA SER A 108 -1.22 -3.38 -14.72
C SER A 108 -1.35 -4.41 -13.59
N CYS A 109 -0.99 -4.05 -12.35
CA CYS A 109 -1.21 -4.93 -11.19
C CYS A 109 -2.70 -5.08 -10.83
N LEU A 110 -3.52 -4.09 -11.17
CA LEU A 110 -4.97 -4.11 -10.94
C LEU A 110 -5.70 -4.89 -12.04
N GLN A 111 -5.24 -4.78 -13.29
CA GLN A 111 -5.81 -5.48 -14.44
C GLN A 111 -5.73 -7.01 -14.30
N ASN A 112 -4.69 -7.50 -13.62
CA ASN A 112 -4.42 -8.92 -13.44
C ASN A 112 -4.63 -9.37 -11.98
N HIS A 113 -5.47 -8.66 -11.22
CA HIS A 113 -5.64 -8.90 -9.79
C HIS A 113 -6.34 -10.26 -9.54
N PRO A 114 -5.86 -11.11 -8.60
CA PRO A 114 -6.43 -12.42 -8.29
C PRO A 114 -7.91 -12.44 -7.85
N GLU A 115 -8.50 -11.29 -7.54
CA GLU A 115 -9.93 -11.18 -7.18
C GLU A 115 -10.85 -11.20 -8.40
N HIS A 116 -10.29 -11.10 -9.62
CA HIS A 116 -11.02 -11.11 -10.88
C HIS A 116 -10.83 -12.40 -11.69
N ILE A 117 -10.02 -13.32 -11.19
CA ILE A 117 -9.71 -14.63 -11.79
C ILE A 117 -10.50 -15.69 -11.04
#